data_AF-A0A9X7HC40-F1
#
_entry.id   AF-A0A9X7HC40-F1
#
_cell.length_a   1.000
_cell.length_b   1.000
_cell.length_c   1.000
_cell.angle_alpha   90.00
_cell.angle_beta   90.00
_cell.angle_gamma   90.00
#
_symmetry.space_group_name_H-M   'P 1'
#
loop_
_entity.id
_entity.type
_entity.pdbx_description
1 polymer ?
#
loop_
_entity_poly.entity_id
_entity_poly.type
_entity_poly.pdbx_seq_one_letter_code
_entity_poly.pdbx_strand_id
1 'polypeptide(L)'
;MDFLSDQALLYTSKKYEEIYFHFNNKYEIKYQDLFILCATLGFKKNKKIKINERGREFRTNYLNSRQKATVYSIILSDDELGRNIESFDSENFPKNARKRLEEYAEGGMEIFVEEVFGRRWNGNNLDSAYSEYEIDLLSFIYADSNEVPF
;
A
#
# COMPACT_ATOMS: atom_id res chain seq x y z
N MET A 1 20.89 -0.24 -8.96
CA MET A 1 20.51 1.03 -8.27
C MET A 1 19.44 0.73 -7.23
N ASP A 2 19.46 1.35 -6.05
CA ASP A 2 18.41 1.16 -5.02
C ASP A 2 17.08 1.79 -5.47
N PHE A 3 15.99 1.02 -5.43
CA PHE A 3 14.65 1.46 -5.81
C PHE A 3 13.96 2.36 -4.78
N LEU A 4 14.48 2.40 -3.56
CA LEU A 4 14.10 3.30 -2.49
C LEU A 4 15.06 4.49 -2.31
N SER A 5 15.93 4.76 -3.32
CA SER A 5 16.87 5.88 -3.33
C SER A 5 16.29 7.14 -2.68
N ASP A 6 17.06 7.81 -1.84
CA ASP A 6 16.59 9.01 -1.13
C ASP A 6 16.05 10.03 -2.15
N GLN A 7 14.75 10.34 -2.04
CA GLN A 7 13.92 11.18 -2.91
C GLN A 7 13.10 10.51 -4.03
N ALA A 8 13.12 9.20 -4.19
CA ALA A 8 12.17 8.55 -5.09
C ALA A 8 10.71 8.81 -4.65
N LEU A 9 9.80 8.88 -5.62
CA LEU A 9 8.37 9.10 -5.38
C LEU A 9 7.62 7.77 -5.48
N LEU A 10 6.65 7.59 -4.59
CA LEU A 10 5.61 6.56 -4.65
C LEU A 10 4.26 7.23 -4.78
N TYR A 11 3.38 6.65 -5.57
CA TYR A 11 2.06 7.19 -5.87
C TYR A 11 0.94 6.28 -5.36
N THR A 12 -0.12 6.87 -4.80
CA THR A 12 -1.41 6.19 -4.61
C THR A 12 -2.28 6.42 -5.85
N SER A 13 -3.39 5.69 -5.99
CA SER A 13 -4.40 6.06 -6.98
C SER A 13 -5.20 7.29 -6.53
N LYS A 14 -5.71 8.01 -7.51
CA LYS A 14 -6.69 9.08 -7.27
C LYS A 14 -8.03 8.55 -6.77
N LYS A 15 -8.40 7.33 -7.18
CA LYS A 15 -9.61 6.61 -6.76
C LYS A 15 -9.77 6.58 -5.23
N TYR A 16 -8.67 6.46 -4.50
CA TYR A 16 -8.68 6.31 -3.04
C TYR A 16 -8.11 7.52 -2.29
N GLU A 17 -7.88 8.65 -2.94
CA GLU A 17 -7.26 9.83 -2.33
C GLU A 17 -8.02 10.31 -1.08
N GLU A 18 -9.35 10.30 -1.12
CA GLU A 18 -10.18 10.69 0.03
C GLU A 18 -10.04 9.76 1.24
N ILE A 19 -9.75 8.47 1.03
CA ILE A 19 -9.47 7.55 2.13
C ILE A 19 -8.17 7.95 2.81
N TYR A 20 -7.11 8.19 2.04
CA TYR A 20 -5.83 8.66 2.60
C TYR A 20 -6.02 9.98 3.35
N PHE A 21 -6.74 10.94 2.78
CA PHE A 21 -7.02 12.23 3.41
C PHE A 21 -7.81 12.08 4.71
N HIS A 22 -8.86 11.25 4.71
CA HIS A 22 -9.67 10.98 5.89
C HIS A 22 -8.81 10.43 7.04
N PHE A 23 -8.03 9.38 6.77
CA PHE A 23 -7.19 8.74 7.79
C PHE A 23 -6.09 9.65 8.30
N ASN A 24 -5.52 10.50 7.44
CA ASN A 24 -4.50 11.44 7.83
C ASN A 24 -5.03 12.56 8.73
N ASN A 25 -6.17 13.15 8.39
CA ASN A 25 -6.71 14.27 9.17
C ASN A 25 -7.43 13.85 10.45
N LYS A 26 -8.16 12.73 10.40
CA LYS A 26 -9.02 12.31 11.52
C LYS A 26 -8.25 11.47 12.54
N TYR A 27 -7.27 10.68 12.09
CA TYR A 27 -6.57 9.70 12.92
C TYR A 27 -5.06 9.90 12.96
N GLU A 28 -4.54 10.97 12.34
CA GLU A 28 -3.10 11.27 12.25
C GLU A 28 -2.25 10.15 11.61
N ILE A 29 -2.89 9.23 10.88
CA ILE A 29 -2.19 8.16 10.17
C ILE A 29 -1.50 8.76 8.95
N LYS A 30 -0.18 8.64 8.88
CA LYS A 30 0.58 9.23 7.76
C LYS A 30 0.30 8.44 6.48
N TYR A 31 0.36 9.13 5.34
CA TYR A 31 0.12 8.50 4.04
C TYR A 31 1.03 7.29 3.80
N GLN A 32 2.31 7.39 4.16
CA GLN A 32 3.23 6.27 4.02
C GLN A 32 2.90 5.09 4.94
N ASP A 33 2.32 5.34 6.12
CA ASP A 33 1.97 4.27 7.06
C ASP A 33 0.79 3.46 6.50
N LEU A 34 -0.25 4.15 6.03
CA LEU A 34 -1.39 3.50 5.37
C LEU A 34 -0.98 2.83 4.05
N PHE A 35 -0.11 3.46 3.26
CA PHE A 35 0.41 2.88 2.01
C PHE A 35 1.15 1.57 2.26
N ILE A 36 2.07 1.54 3.24
CA ILE A 36 2.83 0.33 3.57
C ILE A 36 1.91 -0.77 4.08
N LEU A 37 0.91 -0.43 4.87
CA LEU A 37 -0.10 -1.38 5.32
C LEU A 37 -0.84 -2.00 4.14
N CYS A 38 -1.33 -1.17 3.21
CA CYS A 38 -2.01 -1.64 2.01
C CYS A 38 -1.08 -2.48 1.13
N ALA A 39 0.16 -2.05 0.91
CA ALA A 39 1.14 -2.80 0.11
C ALA A 39 1.42 -4.19 0.71
N THR A 40 1.53 -4.26 2.04
CA THR A 40 1.75 -5.53 2.76
C THR A 40 0.55 -6.46 2.61
N LEU A 41 -0.67 -5.93 2.78
CA LEU A 41 -1.92 -6.71 2.63
C LEU A 41 -2.10 -7.20 1.19
N GLY A 42 -1.91 -6.31 0.21
CA GLY A 42 -1.99 -6.66 -1.21
C GLY A 42 -0.96 -7.71 -1.61
N PHE A 43 0.27 -7.61 -1.10
CA PHE A 43 1.29 -8.65 -1.29
C PHE A 43 0.86 -9.99 -0.67
N LYS A 44 0.44 -9.99 0.61
CA LYS A 44 0.02 -11.21 1.32
C LYS A 44 -1.13 -11.93 0.63
N LYS A 45 -2.11 -11.19 0.10
CA LYS A 45 -3.27 -11.74 -0.63
C LYS A 45 -3.01 -11.90 -2.14
N ASN A 46 -1.79 -11.64 -2.61
CA ASN A 46 -1.39 -11.67 -4.02
C ASN A 46 -2.32 -10.83 -4.94
N LYS A 47 -2.80 -9.67 -4.45
CA LYS A 47 -3.68 -8.76 -5.18
C LYS A 47 -2.85 -7.58 -5.71
N LYS A 48 -2.62 -7.58 -7.03
CA LYS A 48 -1.93 -6.52 -7.77
C LYS A 48 -2.94 -5.81 -8.67
N ILE A 49 -3.14 -4.51 -8.47
CA ILE A 49 -4.05 -3.71 -9.32
C ILE A 49 -3.27 -2.55 -9.93
N LYS A 50 -3.39 -2.38 -11.25
CA LYS A 50 -2.73 -1.26 -11.93
C LYS A 50 -3.39 0.06 -11.56
N ILE A 51 -2.58 1.04 -11.18
CA ILE A 51 -3.03 2.42 -11.01
C ILE A 51 -3.30 3.03 -12.38
N ASN A 52 -4.54 3.47 -12.59
CA ASN A 52 -4.93 4.18 -13.81
C ASN A 52 -4.55 5.67 -13.76
N GLU A 53 -4.89 6.34 -12.65
CA GLU A 53 -4.62 7.77 -12.43
C GLU A 53 -3.91 7.97 -11.08
N ARG A 54 -2.80 8.70 -11.09
CA ARG A 54 -2.01 9.02 -9.89
C ARG A 54 -2.76 10.02 -9.02
N GLY A 55 -2.85 9.71 -7.74
CA GLY A 55 -3.36 10.58 -6.68
C GLY A 55 -2.21 11.15 -5.86
N ARG A 56 -2.24 10.91 -4.55
CA ARG A 56 -1.22 11.39 -3.62
C ARG A 56 0.14 10.81 -3.93
N GLU A 57 1.17 11.60 -3.65
CA GLU A 57 2.56 11.16 -3.69
C GLU A 57 3.24 11.37 -2.35
N PHE A 58 4.22 10.53 -2.05
CA PHE A 58 5.15 10.76 -0.95
C PHE A 58 6.55 10.28 -1.33
N ARG A 59 7.55 10.82 -0.64
CA ARG A 59 8.96 10.49 -0.90
C ARG A 59 9.38 9.28 -0.09
N THR A 60 10.21 8.41 -0.67
CA THR A 60 10.75 7.20 -0.01
C THR A 60 11.60 7.51 1.23
N ASN A 61 12.13 8.72 1.35
CA ASN A 61 12.86 9.16 2.55
C ASN A 61 11.94 9.38 3.77
N TYR A 62 10.61 9.40 3.59
CA TYR A 62 9.66 9.42 4.71
C TYR A 62 9.44 8.04 5.33
N LEU A 63 9.94 6.97 4.68
CA LEU A 63 9.91 5.62 5.23
C LEU A 63 11.01 5.44 6.27
N ASN A 64 10.65 4.93 7.44
CA ASN A 64 11.61 4.50 8.45
C ASN A 64 12.28 3.16 8.06
N SER A 65 13.34 2.78 8.77
CA SER A 65 14.11 1.57 8.45
C SER A 65 13.28 0.28 8.45
N ARG A 66 12.26 0.16 9.32
CA ARG A 66 11.37 -1.01 9.34
C ARG A 66 10.47 -1.05 8.11
N GLN A 67 9.89 0.10 7.73
CA GLN A 67 9.08 0.21 6.52
C GLN A 67 9.90 -0.08 5.26
N LYS A 68 11.14 0.43 5.18
CA LYS A 68 12.04 0.10 4.08
C LYS A 68 12.30 -1.42 4.03
N ALA A 69 12.56 -2.06 5.17
CA ALA A 69 12.76 -3.51 5.23
C ALA A 69 11.51 -4.30 4.78
N THR A 70 10.31 -3.89 5.17
CA THR A 70 9.05 -4.48 4.67
C THR A 70 8.95 -4.37 3.15
N VAL A 71 9.21 -3.18 2.61
CA VAL A 71 9.17 -2.93 1.17
C VAL A 71 10.19 -3.78 0.40
N TYR A 72 11.42 -3.89 0.91
CA TYR A 72 12.41 -4.80 0.34
C TYR A 72 11.93 -6.23 0.35
N SER A 73 11.35 -6.69 1.47
CA SER A 73 10.84 -8.05 1.59
C SER A 73 9.74 -8.35 0.57
N ILE A 74 8.81 -7.41 0.35
CA ILE A 74 7.76 -7.52 -0.67
C ILE A 74 8.38 -7.68 -2.06
N ILE A 75 9.29 -6.79 -2.46
CA ILE A 75 9.88 -6.82 -3.81
C ILE A 75 10.78 -8.03 -4.04
N LEU A 76 11.59 -8.41 -3.05
CA LEU A 76 12.44 -9.60 -3.12
C LEU A 76 11.63 -10.90 -3.18
N SER A 77 10.43 -10.90 -2.58
CA SER A 77 9.54 -12.06 -2.58
C SER A 77 8.53 -12.04 -3.73
N ASP A 78 8.53 -11.00 -4.56
CA ASP A 78 7.67 -10.92 -5.74
C ASP A 78 8.10 -11.96 -6.77
N ASP A 79 7.16 -12.78 -7.22
CA ASP A 79 7.45 -13.90 -8.13
C ASP A 79 7.98 -13.48 -9.50
N GLU A 80 7.70 -12.24 -9.94
CA GLU A 80 8.11 -11.74 -11.24
C GLU A 80 9.40 -10.90 -11.15
N LEU A 81 9.51 -10.04 -10.13
CA LEU A 81 10.64 -9.12 -9.96
C LEU A 81 11.74 -9.66 -9.05
N GLY A 82 11.38 -10.31 -7.94
CA GLY A 82 12.31 -10.71 -6.89
C GLY A 82 13.16 -11.94 -7.25
N ARG A 83 12.63 -12.84 -8.08
CA ARG A 83 13.31 -14.08 -8.51
C ARG A 83 14.41 -13.87 -9.54
N ASN A 84 14.54 -12.67 -10.11
CA ASN A 84 15.55 -12.35 -11.12
C ASN A 84 16.60 -11.37 -10.56
N ILE A 85 17.59 -11.90 -9.84
CA ILE A 85 18.67 -11.12 -9.22
C ILE A 85 19.45 -10.29 -10.26
N GLU A 86 19.61 -10.79 -11.49
CA GLU A 86 20.28 -10.07 -12.58
C GLU A 86 19.52 -8.79 -13.00
N SER A 87 18.20 -8.77 -12.78
CA SER A 87 17.39 -7.59 -13.12
C SER A 87 17.64 -6.39 -12.21
N PHE A 88 18.22 -6.59 -11.01
CA PHE A 88 18.48 -5.52 -10.03
C PHE A 88 19.51 -4.50 -10.52
N ASP A 89 20.40 -4.94 -11.43
CA ASP A 89 21.39 -4.10 -12.08
C ASP A 89 20.84 -3.36 -13.30
N SER A 90 19.62 -3.68 -13.74
CA SER A 90 18.98 -2.97 -14.85
C SER A 90 18.54 -1.57 -14.45
N GLU A 91 18.70 -0.61 -15.37
CA GLU A 91 18.27 0.78 -15.16
C GLU A 91 16.76 0.92 -14.91
N ASN A 92 15.96 -0.02 -15.42
CA ASN A 92 14.50 0.00 -15.30
C ASN A 92 13.98 -0.63 -14.01
N PHE A 93 14.79 -1.46 -13.32
CA PHE A 93 14.34 -2.17 -12.13
C PHE A 93 13.83 -1.24 -11.03
N PRO A 94 14.51 -0.13 -10.68
CA PRO A 94 14.00 0.81 -9.70
C PRO A 94 12.58 1.31 -9.96
N LYS A 95 12.27 1.61 -11.23
CA LYS A 95 10.96 2.08 -11.66
C LYS A 95 9.91 0.97 -11.58
N ASN A 96 10.27 -0.24 -12.01
CA ASN A 96 9.38 -1.39 -11.99
C ASN A 96 9.06 -1.84 -10.56
N ALA A 97 10.06 -1.86 -9.67
CA ALA A 97 9.88 -2.18 -8.27
C ALA A 97 8.92 -1.19 -7.58
N ARG A 98 9.11 0.12 -7.78
CA ARG A 98 8.17 1.13 -7.24
C ARG A 98 6.77 0.95 -7.80
N LYS A 99 6.62 0.76 -9.11
CA LYS A 99 5.31 0.51 -9.72
C LYS A 99 4.65 -0.76 -9.16
N ARG A 100 5.41 -1.82 -8.90
CA ARG A 100 4.89 -3.04 -8.30
C ARG A 100 4.41 -2.82 -6.86
N LEU A 101 5.11 -2.01 -6.08
CA LEU A 101 4.64 -1.62 -4.74
C LEU A 101 3.34 -0.83 -4.81
N GLU A 102 3.24 0.11 -5.74
CA GLU A 102 2.03 0.87 -5.99
C GLU A 102 0.87 -0.06 -6.38
N GLU A 103 1.12 -1.10 -7.19
CA GLU A 103 0.13 -2.11 -7.57
C GLU A 103 -0.36 -2.96 -6.39
N TYR A 104 0.55 -3.34 -5.48
CA TYR A 104 0.16 -4.03 -4.24
C TYR A 104 -0.60 -3.12 -3.28
N ALA A 105 -0.18 -1.85 -3.15
CA ALA A 105 -0.88 -0.88 -2.32
C ALA A 105 -2.31 -0.63 -2.82
N GLU A 106 -2.50 -0.53 -4.14
CA GLU A 106 -3.82 -0.43 -4.75
C GLU A 106 -4.67 -1.67 -4.46
N GLY A 107 -4.09 -2.87 -4.59
CA GLY A 107 -4.76 -4.13 -4.27
C GLY A 107 -5.19 -4.23 -2.80
N GLY A 108 -4.32 -3.83 -1.87
CA GLY A 108 -4.65 -3.79 -0.44
C GLY A 108 -5.73 -2.78 -0.10
N MET A 109 -5.73 -1.61 -0.76
CA MET A 109 -6.80 -0.62 -0.56
C MET A 109 -8.13 -1.11 -1.11
N GLU A 110 -8.16 -1.82 -2.24
CA GLU A 110 -9.38 -2.45 -2.74
C GLU A 110 -9.92 -3.49 -1.73
N ILE A 111 -9.06 -4.27 -1.07
CA ILE A 111 -9.48 -5.19 0.00
C ILE A 111 -10.13 -4.42 1.15
N PHE A 112 -9.53 -3.32 1.62
CA PHE A 112 -10.15 -2.52 2.66
C PHE A 112 -11.49 -1.93 2.24
N VAL A 113 -11.60 -1.46 1.00
CA VAL A 113 -12.88 -0.96 0.47
C VAL A 113 -13.94 -2.05 0.43
N GLU A 114 -13.59 -3.26 -0.02
CA GLU A 114 -14.53 -4.36 -0.17
C GLU A 114 -14.93 -4.99 1.18
N GLU A 115 -13.96 -5.22 2.07
CA GLU A 115 -14.12 -6.07 3.25
C GLU A 115 -14.25 -5.27 4.56
N VAL A 116 -13.73 -4.04 4.61
CA VAL A 116 -13.69 -3.23 5.84
C VAL A 116 -14.67 -2.07 5.77
N PHE A 117 -14.56 -1.21 4.76
CA PHE A 117 -15.42 -0.05 4.61
C PHE A 117 -16.78 -0.42 4.02
N GLY A 118 -16.79 -1.33 3.05
CA GLY A 118 -17.99 -1.86 2.40
C GLY A 118 -18.95 -0.76 1.98
N ARG A 119 -20.19 -0.82 2.48
CA ARG A 119 -21.25 0.16 2.16
C ARG A 119 -20.99 1.57 2.66
N ARG A 120 -20.01 1.75 3.55
CA ARG A 120 -19.62 3.07 4.07
C ARG A 120 -18.69 3.81 3.11
N TRP A 121 -18.22 3.16 2.04
CA TRP A 121 -17.54 3.81 0.92
C TRP A 121 -18.48 3.92 -0.28
N ASN A 122 -18.72 5.13 -0.77
CA ASN A 122 -19.64 5.35 -1.89
C ASN A 122 -18.95 5.47 -3.28
N GLY A 123 -17.65 5.17 -3.34
CA GLY A 123 -16.83 5.38 -4.54
C GLY A 123 -16.06 6.71 -4.56
N ASN A 124 -16.45 7.67 -3.71
CA ASN A 124 -15.79 8.96 -3.59
C ASN A 124 -15.45 9.34 -2.13
N ASN A 125 -16.33 9.06 -1.18
CA ASN A 125 -16.18 9.46 0.23
C ASN A 125 -16.55 8.32 1.18
N LEU A 126 -15.87 8.31 2.33
CA LEU A 126 -16.29 7.54 3.49
C LEU A 126 -17.49 8.21 4.18
N ASP A 127 -18.43 7.42 4.69
CA ASP A 127 -19.55 7.90 5.50
C ASP A 127 -19.02 8.63 6.73
N SER A 128 -19.32 9.93 6.80
CA SER A 128 -18.85 10.83 7.87
C SER A 128 -19.57 10.60 9.20
N ALA A 129 -20.73 9.96 9.19
CA ALA A 129 -21.45 9.61 10.41
C ALA A 129 -20.78 8.45 11.16
N TYR A 130 -19.97 7.64 10.47
CA TYR A 130 -19.20 6.56 11.09
C TYR A 130 -17.84 7.05 11.60
N SER A 131 -17.47 6.62 12.81
CA SER A 131 -16.30 7.14 13.52
C SER A 131 -15.23 6.11 13.88
N GLU A 132 -15.43 4.83 13.59
CA GLU A 132 -14.56 3.75 14.09
C GLU A 132 -13.76 3.07 12.96
N TYR A 133 -13.48 3.77 11.86
CA TYR A 133 -12.73 3.21 10.72
C TYR A 133 -11.33 2.72 11.09
N GLU A 134 -10.67 3.38 12.04
CA GLU A 134 -9.38 2.99 12.59
C GLU A 134 -9.47 1.68 13.38
N ILE A 135 -10.58 1.47 14.11
CA ILE A 135 -10.83 0.23 14.87
C ILE A 135 -11.11 -0.90 13.90
N ASP A 136 -11.95 -0.67 12.89
CA ASP A 136 -12.27 -1.65 11.86
C ASP A 136 -11.00 -2.11 11.11
N LEU A 137 -10.17 -1.15 10.69
CA LEU A 137 -8.92 -1.42 9.99
C LEU A 137 -7.94 -2.23 10.86
N LEU A 138 -7.75 -1.83 12.13
CA LEU A 138 -6.86 -2.56 13.05
C LEU A 138 -7.41 -3.95 13.38
N SER A 139 -8.72 -4.08 13.55
CA SER A 139 -9.38 -5.36 13.83
C SER A 139 -9.23 -6.33 12.66
N PHE A 140 -9.41 -5.83 11.43
CA PHE A 140 -9.21 -6.61 10.21
C PHE A 140 -7.76 -7.09 10.10
N ILE A 141 -6.78 -6.19 10.28
CA ILE A 141 -5.37 -6.54 10.18
C ILE A 141 -4.95 -7.52 11.28
N TYR A 142 -5.45 -7.35 12.50
CA TYR A 142 -5.20 -8.28 13.59
C TYR A 142 -5.78 -9.67 13.29
N ALA A 143 -7.01 -9.74 12.82
CA ALA A 143 -7.65 -10.99 12.42
C ALA A 143 -6.87 -11.67 11.29
N ASP A 144 -6.55 -10.93 10.23
CA ASP A 144 -5.77 -11.41 9.09
C ASP A 144 -4.38 -11.91 9.52
N SER A 145 -3.70 -11.22 10.45
CA SER A 145 -2.38 -11.65 10.93
C SER A 145 -2.39 -12.98 11.69
N ASN A 146 -3.53 -13.34 12.26
CA ASN A 146 -3.71 -14.60 13.00
C ASN A 146 -4.22 -15.74 12.11
N GLU A 147 -4.59 -15.47 10.85
CA GLU A 147 -4.89 -16.54 9.89
C GLU A 147 -3.62 -17.36 9.65
N VAL A 148 -3.67 -18.64 10.04
CA VAL A 148 -2.57 -19.59 9.83
C VAL A 148 -2.45 -19.87 8.32
N PRO A 149 -1.27 -19.71 7.70
CA PRO A 149 -1.09 -20.13 6.32
C PRO A 149 -1.23 -21.65 6.25
N PHE A 150 -2.23 -22.13 5.49
CA PHE A 150 -2.48 -23.55 5.23
C PHE A 150 -1.36 -24.18 4.40
#